data_AF-A0A9Q1ID59-F1
#
_entry.id   AF-A0A9Q1ID59-F1
#
_cell.length_a   1.000
_cell.length_b   1.000
_cell.length_c   1.000
_cell.angle_alpha   90.00
_cell.angle_beta   90.00
_cell.angle_gamma   90.00
#
_symmetry.space_group_name_H-M   'P 1'
#
loop_
_entity.id
_entity.type
_entity.pdbx_description
1 polymer ?
#
loop_
_entity_poly.entity_id
_entity_poly.type
_entity_poly.pdbx_seq_one_letter_code
_entity_poly.pdbx_strand_id
1 'polypeptide(L)'
;MAEHDTSFSKTGEESPSKWSNVIKNSEQTATEPMKIYMLNTVKEELSEDGLVRRYRFGKKDHKKRNRTIMMVGESGTGKSTLINMMLNYMLGVKWEDNIRFEIIPNELNKYTNESQTTAITAYEIFGLEDLSVPFSLTVIDTPGHGDTGGIVKDKCLAQNLYKLLKSLKGIY
;
A
#
# COMPACT_ATOMS: atom_id res chain seq x y z
N MET A 1 -16.22 17.50 57.22
CA MET A 1 -17.14 17.86 56.13
C MET A 1 -16.25 18.33 55.00
N ALA A 2 -16.17 17.55 53.93
CA ALA A 2 -15.25 17.74 52.82
C ALA A 2 -15.89 18.64 51.76
N GLU A 3 -15.16 19.65 51.28
CA GLU A 3 -15.46 20.34 50.02
C GLU A 3 -14.31 20.04 49.06
N HIS A 4 -14.55 19.09 48.16
CA HIS A 4 -13.71 18.85 46.99
C HIS A 4 -14.21 19.73 45.86
N ASP A 5 -13.49 20.82 45.61
CA ASP A 5 -13.69 21.67 44.45
C ASP A 5 -13.01 20.98 43.24
N THR A 6 -13.80 20.24 42.47
CA THR A 6 -13.34 19.56 41.25
C THR A 6 -13.45 20.54 40.09
N SER A 7 -12.39 21.31 39.89
CA SER A 7 -12.26 22.15 38.70
C SER A 7 -12.11 21.29 37.45
N PHE A 8 -13.13 21.40 36.59
CA PHE A 8 -13.15 20.91 35.22
C PHE A 8 -11.98 21.53 34.45
N SER A 9 -10.98 20.72 34.09
CA SER A 9 -9.90 21.14 33.19
C SER A 9 -10.17 20.62 31.78
N LYS A 10 -10.67 21.55 30.97
CA LYS A 10 -10.49 21.74 29.52
C LYS A 10 -10.26 20.47 28.69
N THR A 11 -11.26 20.12 27.88
CA THR A 11 -11.09 19.36 26.64
C THR A 11 -10.05 20.09 25.78
N GLY A 12 -8.81 19.60 25.81
CA GLY A 12 -7.83 19.94 24.79
C GLY A 12 -8.38 19.42 23.46
N GLU A 13 -8.54 20.30 22.48
CA GLU A 13 -8.65 19.87 21.09
C GLU A 13 -7.37 19.09 20.78
N GLU A 14 -7.48 17.75 20.75
CA GLU A 14 -6.39 16.91 20.28
C GLU A 14 -6.05 17.36 18.85
N SER A 15 -4.79 17.74 18.64
CA SER A 15 -4.32 17.99 17.28
C SER A 15 -4.63 16.77 16.43
N PRO A 16 -5.21 16.94 15.22
CA PRO A 16 -5.57 15.81 14.39
C PRO A 16 -4.35 14.91 14.21
N SER A 17 -4.53 13.60 14.41
CA SER A 17 -3.43 12.65 14.22
C SER A 17 -2.81 12.89 12.83
N LYS A 18 -1.48 12.74 12.72
CA LYS A 18 -0.77 12.89 11.44
C LYS A 18 -1.31 11.98 10.33
N TRP A 19 -2.07 10.93 10.71
CA TRP A 19 -2.72 9.99 9.80
C TRP A 19 -4.20 10.26 9.57
N SER A 20 -4.79 11.33 10.11
CA SER A 20 -6.23 11.62 10.02
C SER A 20 -6.75 11.55 8.58
N ASN A 21 -6.01 12.10 7.61
CA ASN A 21 -6.36 12.00 6.19
C ASN A 21 -6.24 10.58 5.63
N VAL A 22 -5.24 9.81 6.07
CA VAL A 22 -5.03 8.43 5.61
C VAL A 22 -6.13 7.53 6.16
N ILE A 23 -6.46 7.66 7.45
CA ILE A 23 -7.55 6.94 8.12
C ILE A 23 -8.89 7.23 7.44
N LYS A 24 -9.19 8.50 7.12
CA LYS A 24 -10.41 8.87 6.37
C LYS A 24 -10.51 8.24 4.98
N ASN A 25 -9.37 7.94 4.36
CA ASN A 25 -9.29 7.29 3.05
C ASN A 25 -8.92 5.80 3.17
N SER A 26 -9.32 5.16 4.27
CA SER A 26 -9.07 3.75 4.52
C SER A 26 -10.30 3.09 5.14
N GLU A 27 -10.39 1.78 5.03
CA GLU A 27 -11.34 0.94 5.74
C GLU A 27 -10.64 0.28 6.93
N GLN A 28 -11.23 0.34 8.13
CA GLN A 28 -10.67 -0.36 9.28
C GLN A 28 -11.03 -1.85 9.18
N THR A 29 -10.02 -2.71 9.07
CA THR A 29 -10.19 -4.17 8.91
C THR A 29 -9.96 -4.96 10.19
N ALA A 30 -9.29 -4.36 11.19
CA ALA A 30 -9.13 -4.95 12.52
C ALA A 30 -9.13 -3.86 13.61
N THR A 31 -9.63 -4.22 14.79
CA THR A 31 -9.77 -3.32 15.95
C THR A 31 -8.85 -3.68 17.12
N GLU A 32 -8.56 -4.96 17.36
CA GLU A 32 -7.73 -5.43 18.47
C GLU A 32 -6.89 -6.66 18.06
N PRO A 33 -5.67 -6.87 18.62
CA PRO A 33 -4.98 -6.00 19.58
C PRO A 33 -4.41 -4.72 18.94
N MET A 34 -4.47 -4.63 17.60
CA MET A 34 -3.88 -3.57 16.79
C MET A 34 -4.88 -3.11 15.74
N LYS A 35 -4.99 -1.79 15.55
CA LYS A 35 -5.88 -1.23 14.53
C LYS A 35 -5.25 -1.37 13.15
N ILE A 36 -5.90 -2.08 12.23
CA ILE A 36 -5.44 -2.22 10.85
C ILE A 36 -6.37 -1.45 9.92
N TYR A 37 -5.79 -0.63 9.06
CA TYR A 37 -6.50 0.17 8.06
C TYR A 37 -6.05 -0.23 6.66
N MET A 38 -6.98 -0.76 5.86
CA MET A 38 -6.78 -1.02 4.44
C MET A 38 -6.98 0.28 3.65
N LEU A 39 -5.97 0.69 2.88
CA LEU A 39 -6.06 1.88 2.06
C LEU A 39 -7.12 1.73 0.97
N ASN A 40 -8.01 2.72 0.85
CA ASN A 40 -8.96 2.77 -0.25
C ASN A 40 -8.21 3.18 -1.52
N THR A 41 -8.13 2.25 -2.47
CA THR A 41 -7.41 2.45 -3.73
C THR A 41 -8.34 2.39 -4.92
N VAL A 42 -8.00 3.13 -5.96
CA VAL A 42 -8.65 3.00 -7.28
C VAL A 42 -7.93 1.91 -8.06
N LYS A 43 -8.63 0.82 -8.34
CA LYS A 43 -8.15 -0.26 -9.23
C LYS A 43 -8.35 0.14 -10.69
N GLU A 44 -7.33 -0.09 -11.51
CA GLU A 44 -7.36 0.08 -12.96
C GLU A 44 -6.73 -1.14 -13.62
N GLU A 45 -7.45 -1.77 -14.54
CA GLU A 45 -6.94 -2.87 -15.35
C GLU A 45 -6.27 -2.29 -16.60
N LEU A 46 -4.99 -2.61 -16.78
CA LEU A 46 -4.14 -2.05 -17.82
C LEU A 46 -3.95 -3.03 -18.99
N SER A 47 -4.52 -4.23 -18.89
CA SER A 47 -4.60 -5.23 -19.93
C SER A 47 -5.96 -5.93 -19.89
N GLU A 48 -6.46 -6.34 -21.05
CA GLU A 48 -7.76 -7.01 -21.21
C GLU A 48 -7.85 -8.33 -20.43
N ASP A 49 -6.72 -9.00 -20.23
CA ASP A 49 -6.59 -10.25 -19.48
C ASP A 49 -6.49 -10.05 -17.95
N GLY A 50 -6.47 -8.81 -17.47
CA GLY A 50 -6.31 -8.47 -16.05
C GLY A 50 -4.93 -8.80 -15.46
N LEU A 51 -3.98 -9.28 -16.27
CA LEU A 51 -2.62 -9.66 -15.82
C LEU A 51 -1.70 -8.47 -15.57
N VAL A 52 -2.13 -7.27 -15.96
CA VAL A 52 -1.48 -6.01 -15.66
C VAL A 52 -2.51 -5.09 -15.05
N ARG A 53 -2.28 -4.68 -13.82
CA ARG A 53 -3.21 -3.84 -13.07
C ARG A 53 -2.48 -2.82 -12.22
N ARG A 54 -3.22 -1.80 -11.81
CA ARG A 54 -2.74 -0.70 -11.00
C ARG A 54 -3.71 -0.40 -9.88
N TYR A 55 -3.19 -0.16 -8.70
CA TYR A 55 -3.92 0.36 -7.54
C TYR A 55 -3.33 1.71 -7.18
N ARG A 56 -4.18 2.73 -7.09
CA ARG A 56 -3.76 4.10 -6.77
C ARG A 56 -4.35 4.56 -5.46
N PHE A 57 -3.50 4.97 -4.53
CA PHE A 57 -3.85 5.72 -3.34
C PHE A 57 -3.48 7.19 -3.50
N GLY A 58 -4.41 8.09 -3.16
CA GLY A 58 -4.19 9.53 -3.22
C GLY A 58 -4.17 10.10 -4.64
N LYS A 59 -3.74 11.37 -4.76
CA LYS A 59 -3.63 12.10 -6.03
C LYS A 59 -2.18 12.46 -6.30
N LYS A 60 -1.71 12.20 -7.52
CA LYS A 60 -0.35 12.51 -7.95
C LYS A 60 -0.13 14.03 -7.98
N ASP A 61 0.85 14.50 -7.22
CA ASP A 61 1.39 15.86 -7.39
C ASP A 61 2.60 15.80 -8.34
N HIS A 62 2.46 16.42 -9.51
CA HIS A 62 3.51 16.46 -10.52
C HIS A 62 4.77 17.25 -10.10
N LYS A 63 4.70 18.03 -9.01
CA LYS A 63 5.84 18.74 -8.43
C LYS A 63 6.66 17.84 -7.51
N LYS A 64 6.07 16.78 -6.95
CA LYS A 64 6.77 15.84 -6.08
C LYS A 64 7.47 14.78 -6.92
N ARG A 65 8.67 14.38 -6.49
CA ARG A 65 9.41 13.29 -7.14
C ARG A 65 8.67 11.98 -6.90
N ASN A 66 8.52 11.17 -7.94
CA ASN A 66 8.04 9.78 -7.81
C ASN A 66 9.22 8.82 -7.93
N ARG A 67 9.34 7.87 -7.01
CA ARG A 67 10.31 6.76 -7.08
C ARG A 67 9.57 5.48 -7.43
N THR A 68 10.18 4.66 -8.29
CA THR A 68 9.61 3.37 -8.67
C THR A 68 10.54 2.25 -8.21
N ILE A 69 10.01 1.27 -7.50
CA ILE A 69 10.71 0.05 -7.07
C ILE A 69 10.00 -1.14 -7.69
N MET A 70 10.75 -2.10 -8.24
CA MET A 70 10.22 -3.36 -8.75
C MET A 70 10.68 -4.49 -7.83
N MET A 71 9.74 -5.32 -7.39
CA MET A 71 9.99 -6.41 -6.46
C MET A 71 10.02 -7.73 -7.20
N VAL A 72 11.14 -8.44 -7.13
CA VAL A 72 11.37 -9.72 -7.81
C VAL A 72 11.89 -10.75 -6.80
N GLY A 73 11.43 -11.98 -6.93
CA GLY A 73 11.80 -13.10 -6.06
C GLY A 73 10.76 -14.21 -6.14
N GLU A 74 11.08 -15.40 -5.64
CA GLU A 74 10.16 -16.55 -5.67
C GLU A 74 8.85 -16.29 -4.90
N SER A 75 7.81 -17.08 -5.20
CA SER A 75 6.56 -17.06 -4.44
C SER A 75 6.83 -17.39 -2.97
N GLY A 76 6.15 -16.72 -2.04
CA GLY A 76 6.32 -16.96 -0.60
C GLY A 76 7.54 -16.28 0.06
N THR A 77 8.37 -15.55 -0.68
CA THR A 77 9.54 -14.83 -0.13
C THR A 77 9.19 -13.54 0.64
N GLY A 78 7.90 -13.23 0.81
CA GLY A 78 7.44 -12.08 1.61
C GLY A 78 7.44 -10.72 0.90
N LYS A 79 7.45 -10.70 -0.45
CA LYS A 79 7.40 -9.45 -1.23
C LYS A 79 6.24 -8.54 -0.82
N SER A 80 5.01 -9.07 -0.79
CA SER A 80 3.80 -8.32 -0.39
C SER A 80 3.88 -7.79 1.04
N THR A 81 4.44 -8.58 1.96
CA THR A 81 4.71 -8.15 3.34
C THR A 81 5.66 -6.95 3.37
N LEU A 82 6.72 -6.98 2.57
CA LEU A 82 7.65 -5.88 2.45
C LEU A 82 7.01 -4.63 1.78
N ILE A 83 6.06 -4.78 0.87
CA ILE A 83 5.27 -3.64 0.33
C ILE A 83 4.49 -2.95 1.45
N ASN A 84 3.74 -3.70 2.26
CA ASN A 84 3.02 -3.14 3.41
C ASN A 84 3.99 -2.50 4.41
N MET A 85 5.18 -3.08 4.62
CA MET A 85 6.22 -2.49 5.46
C MET A 85 6.72 -1.15 4.91
N MET A 86 6.98 -1.05 3.60
CA MET A 86 7.37 0.20 2.94
C MET A 86 6.29 1.28 3.11
N LEU A 87 5.01 0.92 2.98
CA LEU A 87 3.89 1.83 3.23
C LEU A 87 3.92 2.37 4.67
N ASN A 88 4.04 1.50 5.67
CA ASN A 88 4.09 1.92 7.08
C ASN A 88 5.30 2.80 7.37
N TYR A 89 6.44 2.50 6.74
CA TYR A 89 7.63 3.36 6.81
C TYR A 89 7.37 4.76 6.22
N MET A 90 6.75 4.86 5.05
CA MET A 90 6.39 6.16 4.45
C MET A 90 5.44 6.98 5.33
N LEU A 91 4.53 6.30 6.03
CA LEU A 91 3.58 6.90 6.98
C LEU A 91 4.23 7.26 8.33
N GLY A 92 5.50 6.87 8.55
CA GLY A 92 6.19 7.09 9.81
C GLY A 92 5.58 6.34 10.97
N VAL A 93 4.99 5.18 10.71
CA VAL A 93 4.49 4.27 11.73
C VAL A 93 5.68 3.60 12.41
N LYS A 94 5.73 3.70 13.73
CA LYS A 94 6.75 3.10 14.59
C LYS A 94 6.26 1.77 15.14
N TRP A 95 7.19 1.03 15.75
CA TRP A 95 6.88 -0.24 16.37
C TRP A 95 5.84 -0.10 17.48
N GLU A 96 5.98 0.94 18.30
CA GLU A 96 5.14 1.23 19.48
C GLU A 96 3.74 1.76 19.12
N ASP A 97 3.55 2.20 17.87
CA ASP A 97 2.25 2.70 17.42
C ASP A 97 1.26 1.53 17.32
N ASN A 98 0.09 1.63 17.96
CA ASN A 98 -0.94 0.59 17.91
C ASN A 98 -1.84 0.66 16.66
N ILE A 99 -1.23 0.97 15.52
CA ILE A 99 -1.89 1.13 14.22
C ILE A 99 -0.99 0.62 13.10
N ARG A 100 -1.58 -0.04 12.10
CA ARG A 100 -0.91 -0.42 10.85
C ARG A 100 -1.79 -0.07 9.67
N PHE A 101 -1.14 0.19 8.54
CA PHE A 101 -1.79 0.40 7.26
C PHE A 101 -1.42 -0.70 6.28
N GLU A 102 -2.37 -1.10 5.46
CA GLU A 102 -2.17 -2.13 4.43
C GLU A 102 -2.66 -1.60 3.09
N ILE A 103 -1.94 -1.94 2.02
CA ILE A 103 -2.41 -1.73 0.64
C ILE A 103 -2.61 -3.07 -0.08
N ILE A 104 -1.99 -4.12 0.44
CA ILE A 104 -2.22 -5.51 0.07
C ILE A 104 -2.83 -6.21 1.28
N PRO A 105 -4.00 -6.88 1.15
CA PRO A 105 -4.57 -7.66 2.23
C PRO A 105 -3.57 -8.69 2.76
N ASN A 106 -3.38 -8.72 4.08
CA ASN A 106 -2.53 -9.70 4.72
C ASN A 106 -3.26 -11.05 4.83
N GLU A 107 -2.56 -12.16 4.59
CA GLU A 107 -3.18 -13.50 4.53
C GLU A 107 -3.78 -13.98 5.86
N LEU A 108 -3.42 -13.33 6.96
CA LEU A 108 -4.00 -13.54 8.29
C LEU A 108 -5.48 -13.12 8.35
N ASN A 109 -5.91 -12.19 7.50
CA ASN A 109 -7.27 -11.67 7.40
C ASN A 109 -7.94 -12.23 6.12
N LYS A 110 -8.21 -13.53 6.10
CA LYS A 110 -8.73 -14.25 4.91
C LYS A 110 -10.09 -13.73 4.43
N TYR A 111 -10.17 -13.29 3.17
CA TYR A 111 -11.36 -13.45 2.29
C TYR A 111 -11.06 -13.54 0.77
N THR A 112 -9.84 -13.82 0.33
CA THR A 112 -9.56 -14.12 -1.10
C THR A 112 -8.52 -15.21 -1.26
N ASN A 113 -8.89 -16.28 -1.98
CA ASN A 113 -8.00 -17.36 -2.43
C ASN A 113 -6.99 -16.89 -3.52
N GLU A 114 -6.46 -15.68 -3.40
CA GLU A 114 -5.56 -15.02 -4.38
C GLU A 114 -4.11 -14.93 -3.87
N SER A 115 -3.70 -15.83 -2.98
CA SER A 115 -2.37 -15.87 -2.33
C SER A 115 -1.19 -16.15 -3.28
N GLN A 116 -1.45 -16.20 -4.59
CA GLN A 116 -0.42 -16.14 -5.61
C GLN A 116 -0.63 -14.87 -6.44
N THR A 117 0.34 -13.96 -6.40
CA THR A 117 0.38 -12.84 -7.34
C THR A 117 0.50 -13.44 -8.75
N THR A 118 -0.60 -13.56 -9.50
CA THR A 118 -0.61 -14.06 -10.89
C THR A 118 -0.42 -12.94 -11.91
N ALA A 119 -0.58 -11.70 -11.47
CA ALA A 119 -0.57 -10.49 -12.29
C ALA A 119 0.53 -9.51 -11.83
N ILE A 120 1.14 -8.79 -12.78
CA ILE A 120 1.98 -7.66 -12.44
C ILE A 120 1.09 -6.54 -11.91
N THR A 121 1.39 -6.05 -10.71
CA THR A 121 0.57 -5.06 -10.03
C THR A 121 1.41 -3.84 -9.66
N ALA A 122 0.99 -2.66 -10.12
CA ALA A 122 1.60 -1.40 -9.69
C ALA A 122 0.77 -0.77 -8.57
N TYR A 123 1.41 -0.56 -7.42
CA TYR A 123 0.85 0.18 -6.29
C TYR A 123 1.41 1.60 -6.32
N GLU A 124 0.59 2.56 -6.74
CA GLU A 124 0.92 3.98 -6.76
C GLU A 124 0.43 4.66 -5.46
N ILE A 125 1.37 5.15 -4.67
CA ILE A 125 1.14 5.75 -3.35
C ILE A 125 1.54 7.22 -3.42
N PHE A 126 0.54 8.10 -3.40
CA PHE A 126 0.69 9.56 -3.47
C PHE A 126 0.14 10.25 -2.22
N GLY A 127 0.59 11.48 -1.97
CA GLY A 127 0.07 12.33 -0.89
C GLY A 127 0.66 12.04 0.49
N LEU A 128 1.75 11.26 0.53
CA LEU A 128 2.49 10.92 1.76
C LEU A 128 3.88 11.60 1.83
N GLU A 129 4.18 12.50 0.90
CA GLU A 129 5.51 13.04 0.67
C GLU A 129 6.01 14.02 1.75
N ASP A 130 5.11 14.44 2.64
CA ASP A 130 5.41 15.36 3.74
C ASP A 130 5.33 14.65 5.10
N LEU A 131 5.27 13.31 5.10
CA LEU A 131 5.37 12.48 6.31
C LEU A 131 6.82 12.05 6.54
N SER A 132 7.19 10.81 6.24
CA SER A 132 8.54 10.29 6.51
C SER A 132 9.48 10.29 5.31
N VAL A 133 8.99 10.48 4.10
CA VAL A 133 9.81 10.47 2.87
C VAL A 133 9.44 11.63 1.95
N PRO A 134 10.39 12.29 1.26
CA PRO A 134 10.12 13.45 0.40
C PRO A 134 9.74 13.07 -1.05
N PHE A 135 9.07 11.94 -1.25
CA PHE A 135 8.73 11.43 -2.58
C PHE A 135 7.50 10.53 -2.56
N SER A 136 6.77 10.50 -3.68
CA SER A 136 5.75 9.49 -3.94
C SER A 136 6.41 8.17 -4.29
N LEU A 137 5.72 7.06 -4.05
CA LEU A 137 6.25 5.72 -4.32
C LEU A 137 5.34 4.97 -5.28
N THR A 138 5.93 4.34 -6.28
CA THR A 138 5.29 3.30 -7.09
C THR A 138 6.01 1.98 -6.83
N VAL A 139 5.30 0.96 -6.35
CA VAL A 139 5.88 -0.38 -6.19
C VAL A 139 5.28 -1.32 -7.24
N ILE A 140 6.12 -1.93 -8.05
CA ILE A 140 5.74 -2.94 -9.04
C ILE A 140 5.96 -4.30 -8.39
N ASP A 141 4.87 -4.94 -7.96
CA ASP A 141 4.87 -6.32 -7.49
C ASP A 141 4.80 -7.26 -8.68
N THR A 142 5.68 -8.26 -8.69
CA THR A 142 5.69 -9.30 -9.72
C THR A 142 5.28 -10.64 -9.13
N PRO A 143 4.64 -11.50 -9.94
CA PRO A 143 4.54 -12.92 -9.64
C PRO A 143 5.86 -13.53 -9.20
N GLY A 144 5.78 -14.56 -8.35
CA GLY A 144 6.95 -15.33 -7.98
C GLY A 144 7.63 -15.97 -9.19
N HIS A 145 8.93 -15.76 -9.34
CA HIS A 145 9.72 -16.51 -10.33
C HIS A 145 9.91 -17.95 -9.83
N GLY A 146 9.93 -18.95 -10.72
CA GLY A 146 10.12 -20.36 -10.35
C GLY A 146 8.85 -21.14 -9.99
N ASP A 147 7.66 -20.54 -10.08
CA ASP A 147 6.39 -21.18 -9.74
C ASP A 147 5.94 -22.18 -10.83
N THR A 148 6.43 -23.44 -10.73
CA THR A 148 6.02 -24.69 -11.43
C THR A 148 5.69 -24.64 -12.95
N GLY A 149 6.09 -23.59 -13.69
CA GLY A 149 5.61 -23.34 -15.06
C GLY A 149 6.63 -22.91 -16.12
N GLY A 150 7.92 -22.82 -15.80
CA GLY A 150 9.01 -22.64 -16.77
C GLY A 150 9.03 -21.33 -17.61
N ILE A 151 9.82 -21.36 -18.69
CA ILE A 151 10.21 -20.23 -19.59
C ILE A 151 9.01 -19.48 -20.21
N VAL A 152 7.85 -20.13 -20.35
CA VAL A 152 6.65 -19.54 -20.96
C VAL A 152 6.05 -18.48 -20.04
N LYS A 153 6.05 -18.69 -18.71
CA LYS A 153 5.63 -17.68 -17.73
C LYS A 153 6.57 -16.47 -17.74
N ASP A 154 7.88 -16.68 -17.93
CA ASP A 154 8.87 -15.58 -17.96
C ASP A 154 8.72 -14.68 -19.21
N LYS A 155 8.42 -15.25 -20.39
CA LYS A 155 8.10 -14.44 -21.58
C LYS A 155 6.81 -13.63 -21.41
N CYS A 156 5.80 -14.22 -20.78
CA CYS A 156 4.56 -13.52 -20.45
C CYS A 156 4.81 -12.37 -19.45
N LEU A 157 5.69 -12.58 -18.45
CA LEU A 157 6.09 -11.56 -17.50
C LEU A 157 6.77 -10.36 -18.19
N ALA A 158 7.70 -10.59 -19.11
CA ALA A 158 8.36 -9.50 -19.84
C ALA A 158 7.37 -8.67 -20.68
N GLN A 159 6.41 -9.32 -21.34
CA GLN A 159 5.36 -8.64 -22.11
C GLN A 159 4.43 -7.83 -21.21
N ASN A 160 4.03 -8.39 -20.08
CA ASN A 160 3.18 -7.71 -19.11
C ASN A 160 3.90 -6.51 -18.47
N LEU A 161 5.20 -6.63 -18.21
CA LEU A 161 6.02 -5.52 -17.72
C LEU A 161 6.12 -4.43 -18.78
N TYR A 162 6.28 -4.80 -20.05
CA TYR A 162 6.28 -3.85 -21.15
C TYR A 162 4.94 -3.09 -21.26
N LYS A 163 3.81 -3.80 -21.19
CA LYS A 163 2.46 -3.19 -21.14
C LYS A 163 2.36 -2.19 -19.97
N LEU A 164 2.80 -2.58 -18.77
CA LEU A 164 2.81 -1.71 -17.60
C LEU A 164 3.64 -0.45 -17.84
N LEU A 165 4.89 -0.59 -18.27
CA LEU A 165 5.80 0.55 -18.47
C LEU A 165 5.29 1.51 -19.56
N LYS A 166 4.63 0.98 -20.60
CA LYS A 166 3.97 1.80 -21.62
C LYS A 166 2.80 2.58 -21.02
N SER A 167 2.00 1.96 -20.16
CA SER A 167 0.87 2.63 -19.48
C SER A 167 1.31 3.68 -18.45
N LEU A 168 2.42 3.45 -17.74
CA LEU A 168 2.94 4.36 -16.71
C LEU A 168 3.56 5.63 -17.31
N LYS A 169 4.11 5.53 -18.53
CA LYS A 169 4.82 6.65 -19.15
C LYS A 169 3.91 7.66 -19.83
N GLY A 170 2.64 7.34 -20.11
CA GLY A 170 1.85 8.14 -21.05
C GLY A 170 2.48 8.07 -22.44
N ILE A 171 1.73 7.60 -23.42
CA ILE A 171 2.24 7.39 -24.77
C ILE A 171 2.64 8.77 -25.36
N TYR A 172 3.89 8.89 -25.84
CA TYR A 172 4.35 9.99 -26.69
C TYR A 172 3.56 10.04 -28.00
#